data_AF-A0A4R1XBW5-F1
#
_entry.id   AF-A0A4R1XBW5-F1
#
_cell.length_a   1.000
_cell.length_b   1.000
_cell.length_c   1.000
_cell.angle_alpha   90.00
_cell.angle_beta   90.00
_cell.angle_gamma   90.00
#
_symmetry.space_group_name_H-M   'P 1'
#
loop_
_entity.id
_entity.type
_entity.pdbx_description
1 polymer ?
#
loop_
_entity_poly.entity_id
_entity_poly.type
_entity_poly.pdbx_seq_one_letter_code
_entity_poly.pdbx_strand_id
1 'polypeptide(L)'
;MTDETTKHGAEASKPAEEIVTPAEADVQDMFEDADEATQAESVELEAARAEAADFRDRYLRLAADMDNLRRRTEREVKDAKSYSVAGFARDMLAVSDNLRRALDAIPADVRAGADAGLSTLIEGVELTERSMLSALERHGVRKLEPEGQKFDPNFHQAMFEVPNPDVPHNTVVQVVQAGFTIGERVLRPAMVGVAKGGPKTAAVEGEASAS
;
A
#
# COMPACT_ATOMS: atom_id res chain seq x y z
N MET A 1 -49.78 -66.03 -33.00
CA MET A 1 -51.00 -66.66 -32.46
C MET A 1 -51.47 -65.79 -31.31
N THR A 2 -52.28 -64.81 -31.67
CA THR A 2 -52.99 -63.86 -30.80
C THR A 2 -54.46 -64.03 -31.14
N ASP A 3 -55.30 -64.26 -30.15
CA ASP A 3 -56.74 -63.95 -30.10
C ASP A 3 -57.20 -64.31 -28.68
N GLU A 4 -57.49 -63.32 -27.84
CA GLU A 4 -58.82 -62.72 -27.61
C GLU A 4 -59.84 -63.70 -27.03
N THR A 5 -60.16 -63.54 -25.74
CA THR A 5 -61.56 -63.69 -25.28
C THR A 5 -61.85 -62.74 -24.11
N THR A 6 -62.69 -61.76 -24.43
CA THR A 6 -63.41 -60.83 -23.55
C THR A 6 -64.39 -61.56 -22.62
N LYS A 7 -64.51 -61.15 -21.35
CA LYS A 7 -65.70 -61.47 -20.54
C LYS A 7 -66.03 -60.29 -19.61
N HIS A 8 -67.27 -59.82 -19.71
CA HIS A 8 -67.86 -58.73 -18.94
C HIS A 8 -68.97 -59.30 -18.03
N GLY A 9 -69.10 -58.79 -16.81
CA GLY A 9 -70.41 -58.53 -16.20
C GLY A 9 -70.89 -59.41 -15.03
N ALA A 10 -71.04 -58.73 -13.89
CA ALA A 10 -72.13 -58.80 -12.88
C ALA A 10 -71.97 -59.71 -11.62
N GLU A 11 -71.83 -59.01 -10.47
CA GLU A 11 -72.67 -59.06 -9.23
C GLU A 11 -73.04 -60.42 -8.61
N ALA A 12 -73.06 -60.67 -7.30
CA ALA A 12 -72.88 -59.90 -6.08
C ALA A 12 -72.79 -60.90 -4.88
N SER A 13 -72.53 -60.35 -3.69
CA SER A 13 -72.87 -60.88 -2.34
C SER A 13 -71.69 -61.29 -1.46
N LYS A 14 -71.31 -60.35 -0.58
CA LYS A 14 -70.55 -60.53 0.67
C LYS A 14 -71.50 -61.02 1.78
N PRO A 15 -70.96 -61.57 2.88
CA PRO A 15 -70.93 -60.80 4.12
C PRO A 15 -69.51 -60.80 4.70
N ALA A 16 -68.86 -59.64 4.78
CA ALA A 16 -68.86 -58.73 5.94
C ALA A 16 -67.89 -59.22 7.03
N GLU A 17 -66.65 -58.75 6.88
CA GLU A 17 -65.61 -58.73 7.90
C GLU A 17 -66.12 -58.00 9.16
N GLU A 18 -65.88 -58.62 10.30
CA GLU A 18 -65.91 -57.96 11.60
C GLU A 18 -64.65 -57.07 11.68
N ILE A 19 -64.82 -55.81 11.26
CA ILE A 19 -63.81 -54.77 11.45
C ILE A 19 -63.83 -54.41 12.92
N VAL A 20 -62.90 -54.99 13.69
CA VAL A 20 -62.51 -54.48 14.99
C VAL A 20 -61.86 -53.12 14.73
N THR A 21 -62.58 -52.03 15.01
CA THR A 21 -62.01 -50.68 15.04
C THR A 21 -60.96 -50.62 16.16
N PRO A 22 -59.67 -50.37 15.86
CA PRO A 22 -58.75 -49.95 16.90
C PRO A 22 -59.23 -48.59 17.42
N ALA A 23 -59.12 -48.38 18.73
CA ALA A 23 -59.56 -47.19 19.40
C ALA A 23 -58.97 -45.92 18.75
N GLU A 24 -59.80 -44.91 18.55
CA GLU A 24 -59.40 -43.57 18.06
C GLU A 24 -58.29 -42.93 18.93
N ALA A 25 -58.09 -43.41 20.16
CA ALA A 25 -57.02 -42.99 21.06
C ALA A 25 -55.60 -43.47 20.64
N ASP A 26 -55.44 -44.68 20.09
CA ASP A 26 -54.12 -45.21 19.68
C ASP A 26 -53.59 -44.51 18.43
N VAL A 27 -54.50 -44.05 17.58
CA VAL A 27 -54.15 -43.31 16.36
C VAL A 27 -53.83 -41.85 16.71
N GLN A 28 -54.47 -41.27 17.72
CA GLN A 28 -54.19 -39.88 18.10
C GLN A 28 -52.85 -39.73 18.84
N ASP A 29 -52.50 -40.67 19.72
CA ASP A 29 -51.19 -40.72 20.40
C ASP A 29 -50.03 -40.89 19.40
N MET A 30 -50.18 -41.74 18.38
CA MET A 30 -49.15 -41.93 17.34
C MET A 30 -48.93 -40.69 16.46
N PHE A 31 -49.94 -39.84 16.27
CA PHE A 31 -49.80 -38.61 15.48
C PHE A 31 -49.20 -37.48 16.33
N GLU A 32 -49.48 -37.43 17.64
CA GLU A 32 -48.86 -36.48 18.57
C GLU A 32 -47.36 -36.80 18.78
N ASP A 33 -46.98 -38.07 18.96
CA ASP A 33 -45.57 -38.51 19.03
C ASP A 33 -44.81 -38.22 17.71
N ALA A 34 -45.48 -38.37 16.57
CA ALA A 34 -44.88 -38.06 15.26
C ALA A 34 -44.71 -36.55 15.04
N ASP A 35 -45.65 -35.73 15.53
CA ASP A 35 -45.55 -34.26 15.48
C ASP A 35 -44.49 -33.72 16.44
N GLU A 36 -44.33 -34.30 17.64
CA GLU A 36 -43.25 -33.94 18.57
C GLU A 36 -41.87 -34.34 18.03
N ALA A 37 -41.72 -35.52 17.44
CA ALA A 37 -40.48 -35.96 16.81
C ALA A 37 -40.10 -35.06 15.60
N THR A 38 -41.08 -34.69 14.78
CA THR A 38 -40.87 -33.78 13.63
C THR A 38 -40.50 -32.37 14.10
N GLN A 39 -41.10 -31.89 15.19
CA GLN A 39 -40.74 -30.61 15.81
C GLN A 39 -39.32 -30.64 16.39
N ALA A 40 -38.93 -31.71 17.09
CA ALA A 40 -37.58 -31.86 17.62
C ALA A 40 -36.51 -31.88 16.50
N GLU A 41 -36.75 -32.64 15.43
CA GLU A 41 -35.88 -32.63 14.24
C GLU A 41 -35.83 -31.25 13.58
N SER A 42 -36.94 -30.52 13.52
CA SER A 42 -36.97 -29.16 12.95
C SER A 42 -36.11 -28.17 13.75
N VAL A 43 -36.14 -28.26 15.09
CA VAL A 43 -35.35 -27.42 15.99
C VAL A 43 -33.86 -27.73 15.86
N GLU A 44 -33.48 -29.01 15.79
CA GLU A 44 -32.08 -29.40 15.56
C GLU A 44 -31.57 -28.93 14.20
N LEU A 45 -32.41 -29.01 13.17
CA LEU A 45 -32.06 -28.59 11.81
C LEU A 45 -31.92 -27.06 11.70
N GLU A 46 -32.75 -26.30 12.42
CA GLU A 46 -32.59 -24.85 12.56
C GLU A 46 -31.32 -24.46 13.34
N ALA A 47 -31.02 -25.15 14.44
CA ALA A 47 -29.78 -24.94 15.20
C ALA A 47 -28.53 -25.22 14.34
N ALA A 48 -28.52 -26.33 13.59
CA ALA A 48 -27.44 -26.66 12.67
C ALA A 48 -27.29 -25.63 11.54
N ARG A 49 -28.40 -25.08 11.02
CA ARG A 49 -28.37 -24.00 10.03
C ARG A 49 -27.82 -22.69 10.61
N ALA A 50 -28.18 -22.36 11.84
CA ALA A 50 -27.66 -21.18 12.53
C ALA A 50 -26.15 -21.31 12.78
N GLU A 51 -25.68 -22.47 13.25
CA GLU A 51 -24.23 -22.73 13.39
C GLU A 51 -23.50 -22.67 12.05
N ALA A 52 -24.06 -23.26 11.00
CA ALA A 52 -23.48 -23.20 9.65
C ALA A 52 -23.40 -21.75 9.13
N ALA A 53 -24.42 -20.92 9.41
CA ALA A 53 -24.41 -19.50 9.07
C ALA A 53 -23.33 -18.74 9.85
N ASP A 54 -23.20 -18.98 11.15
CA ASP A 54 -22.17 -18.40 12.01
C ASP A 54 -20.75 -18.77 11.55
N PHE A 55 -20.51 -20.06 11.25
CA PHE A 55 -19.24 -20.51 10.71
C PHE A 55 -18.95 -19.90 9.34
N ARG A 56 -19.97 -19.73 8.50
CA ARG A 56 -19.83 -19.09 7.20
C ARG A 56 -19.47 -17.61 7.33
N ASP A 57 -20.08 -16.86 8.25
CA ASP A 57 -19.72 -15.47 8.52
C ASP A 57 -18.28 -15.36 9.01
N ARG A 58 -17.90 -16.20 10.00
CA ARG A 58 -16.53 -16.25 10.51
C ARG A 58 -15.52 -16.59 9.42
N TYR A 59 -15.84 -17.55 8.56
CA TYR A 59 -14.98 -17.94 7.44
C TYR A 59 -14.83 -16.81 6.42
N LEU A 60 -15.92 -16.14 6.03
CA LEU A 60 -15.87 -15.02 5.09
C LEU A 60 -15.07 -13.85 5.65
N ARG A 61 -15.22 -13.56 6.94
CA ARG A 61 -14.43 -12.53 7.63
C ARG A 61 -12.95 -12.90 7.67
N LEU A 62 -12.63 -14.13 8.06
CA LEU A 62 -11.24 -14.62 8.06
C LEU A 62 -10.63 -14.59 6.66
N ALA A 63 -11.38 -14.97 5.63
CA ALA A 63 -10.94 -14.92 4.24
C ALA A 63 -10.64 -13.47 3.80
N ALA A 64 -11.49 -12.52 4.17
CA ALA A 64 -11.26 -11.10 3.92
C ALA A 64 -10.03 -10.57 4.67
N ASP A 65 -9.85 -10.94 5.94
CA ASP A 65 -8.69 -10.55 6.74
C ASP A 65 -7.39 -11.12 6.16
N MET A 66 -7.40 -12.36 5.67
CA MET A 66 -6.27 -12.98 5.00
C MET A 66 -5.92 -12.30 3.68
N ASP A 67 -6.90 -11.91 2.86
CA ASP A 67 -6.65 -11.17 1.62
C ASP A 67 -6.10 -9.76 1.90
N ASN A 68 -6.63 -9.07 2.91
CA ASN A 68 -6.11 -7.78 3.38
C ASN A 68 -4.67 -7.91 3.89
N LEU A 69 -4.38 -8.93 4.70
CA LEU A 69 -3.04 -9.22 5.19
C LEU A 69 -2.09 -9.49 4.02
N ARG A 70 -2.49 -10.33 3.06
CA ARG A 70 -1.68 -10.66 1.88
C ARG A 70 -1.34 -9.42 1.06
N ARG A 71 -2.33 -8.55 0.77
CA ARG A 71 -2.10 -7.29 0.06
C ARG A 71 -1.19 -6.35 0.84
N ARG A 72 -1.30 -6.32 2.17
CA ARG A 72 -0.44 -5.51 3.04
C ARG A 72 1.00 -6.03 3.03
N THR A 73 1.20 -7.33 3.21
CA THR A 73 2.53 -7.95 3.22
C THR A 73 3.22 -7.84 1.87
N GLU A 74 2.50 -7.99 0.76
CA GLU A 74 3.05 -7.77 -0.59
C GLU A 74 3.62 -6.35 -0.74
N ARG A 75 2.91 -5.33 -0.23
CA ARG A 75 3.39 -3.93 -0.22
C ARG A 75 4.58 -3.76 0.72
N GLU A 76 4.51 -4.27 1.94
CA GLU A 76 5.60 -4.20 2.92
C GLU A 76 6.88 -4.86 2.40
N VAL A 77 6.77 -6.02 1.73
CA VAL A 77 7.91 -6.72 1.12
C VAL A 77 8.51 -5.91 -0.04
N LYS A 78 7.66 -5.32 -0.89
CA LYS A 78 8.13 -4.46 -1.98
C LYS A 78 8.87 -3.24 -1.42
N ASP A 79 8.30 -2.58 -0.43
CA ASP A 79 8.90 -1.43 0.24
C ASP A 79 10.21 -1.82 0.93
N ALA A 80 10.24 -2.93 1.67
CA ALA A 80 11.44 -3.43 2.32
C ALA A 80 12.56 -3.69 1.29
N LYS A 81 12.23 -4.26 0.13
CA LYS A 81 13.22 -4.47 -0.94
C LYS A 81 13.73 -3.15 -1.49
N SER A 82 12.85 -2.22 -1.85
CA SER A 82 13.20 -0.92 -2.41
C SER A 82 13.98 -0.03 -1.43
N TYR A 83 13.71 -0.13 -0.13
CA TYR A 83 14.27 0.78 0.89
C TYR A 83 15.27 0.12 1.84
N SER A 84 15.60 -1.17 1.65
CA SER A 84 16.60 -1.90 2.47
C SER A 84 17.97 -1.21 2.50
N VAL A 85 18.38 -0.61 1.37
CA VAL A 85 19.68 0.05 1.22
C VAL A 85 19.66 1.49 1.75
N ALA A 86 18.51 2.01 2.21
CA ALA A 86 18.37 3.41 2.60
C ALA A 86 19.33 3.85 3.71
N GLY A 87 19.54 2.99 4.73
CA GLY A 87 20.48 3.27 5.81
C GLY A 87 21.92 3.35 5.30
N PHE A 88 22.35 2.34 4.56
CA PHE A 88 23.67 2.30 3.93
C PHE A 88 23.90 3.48 2.98
N ALA A 89 22.92 3.81 2.15
CA ALA A 89 22.99 4.94 1.24
C ALA A 89 23.20 6.27 2.00
N ARG A 90 22.52 6.46 3.15
CA ARG A 90 22.71 7.65 3.99
C ARG A 90 24.15 7.76 4.52
N ASP A 91 24.72 6.65 5.00
CA ASP A 91 26.09 6.64 5.51
C ASP A 91 27.11 6.90 4.38
N MET A 92 26.86 6.33 3.20
CA MET A 92 27.68 6.58 2.00
C MET A 92 27.61 8.04 1.54
N LEU A 93 26.45 8.69 1.64
CA LEU A 93 26.33 10.13 1.34
C LEU A 93 27.19 10.98 2.28
N ALA A 94 27.32 10.61 3.56
CA ALA A 94 28.21 11.32 4.49
C ALA A 94 29.69 11.20 4.08
N VAL A 95 30.09 10.06 3.53
CA VAL A 95 31.44 9.87 2.98
C VAL A 95 31.64 10.75 1.74
N SER A 96 30.68 10.79 0.82
CA SER A 96 30.73 11.67 -0.35
C SER A 96 30.87 13.14 0.04
N ASP A 97 30.11 13.59 1.04
CA ASP A 97 30.21 14.97 1.54
C ASP A 97 31.60 15.27 2.15
N ASN A 98 32.24 14.29 2.79
CA ASN A 98 33.60 14.46 3.32
C ASN A 98 34.63 14.57 2.19
N LEU A 99 34.48 13.80 1.11
CA LEU A 99 35.31 13.96 -0.09
C LEU A 99 35.13 15.36 -0.68
N ARG A 100 33.89 15.84 -0.79
CA ARG A 100 33.59 17.20 -1.25
C ARG A 100 34.22 18.26 -0.35
N ARG A 101 34.05 18.13 0.97
CA ARG A 101 34.66 19.03 1.96
C ARG A 101 36.19 19.05 1.85
N ALA A 102 36.81 17.91 1.60
CA ALA A 102 38.26 17.83 1.42
C ALA A 102 38.70 18.59 0.14
N LEU A 103 37.92 18.48 -0.94
CA LEU A 103 38.17 19.25 -2.18
C LEU A 103 37.96 20.75 -1.97
N ASP A 104 36.88 21.14 -1.29
CA ASP A 104 36.53 22.54 -1.04
C ASP A 104 37.48 23.21 -0.02
N ALA A 105 38.13 22.43 0.83
CA ALA A 105 39.14 22.92 1.78
C ALA A 105 40.47 23.31 1.10
N ILE A 106 40.69 22.93 -0.17
CA ILE A 106 41.89 23.31 -0.92
C ILE A 106 41.73 24.77 -1.37
N PRO A 107 42.57 25.69 -0.89
CA PRO A 107 42.50 27.10 -1.27
C PRO A 107 42.65 27.29 -2.79
N ALA A 108 41.93 28.26 -3.35
CA ALA A 108 41.90 28.49 -4.79
C ALA A 108 43.28 28.88 -5.38
N ASP A 109 44.11 29.57 -4.60
CA ASP A 109 45.51 29.91 -4.91
C ASP A 109 46.40 28.67 -4.99
N VAL A 110 46.23 27.73 -4.06
CA VAL A 110 46.94 26.43 -4.08
C VAL A 110 46.46 25.57 -5.25
N ARG A 111 45.16 25.60 -5.57
CA ARG A 111 44.59 24.88 -6.71
C ARG A 111 45.07 25.44 -8.05
N ALA A 112 45.19 26.77 -8.17
CA ALA A 112 45.68 27.43 -9.38
C ALA A 112 47.19 27.28 -9.58
N GLY A 113 47.96 27.21 -8.49
CA GLY A 113 49.40 26.94 -8.50
C GLY A 113 49.77 25.46 -8.35
N ALA A 114 48.79 24.55 -8.46
CA ALA A 114 48.99 23.13 -8.22
C ALA A 114 50.00 22.55 -9.22
N ASP A 115 50.93 21.73 -8.71
CA ASP A 115 51.77 20.91 -9.57
C ASP A 115 50.96 19.77 -10.21
N ALA A 116 51.54 19.12 -11.21
CA ALA A 116 50.86 18.05 -11.95
C ALA A 116 50.40 16.89 -11.03
N GLY A 117 51.13 16.63 -9.95
CA GLY A 117 50.78 15.61 -8.95
C GLY A 117 49.53 15.97 -8.17
N LEU A 118 49.46 17.18 -7.62
CA LEU A 118 48.30 17.65 -6.86
C LEU A 118 47.06 17.81 -7.76
N SER A 119 47.21 18.32 -8.99
CA SER A 119 46.09 18.41 -9.95
C SER A 119 45.49 17.03 -10.25
N THR A 120 46.35 16.03 -10.51
CA THR A 120 45.91 14.64 -10.77
C THR A 120 45.19 14.04 -9.56
N LEU A 121 45.66 14.34 -8.34
CA LEU A 121 45.01 13.89 -7.11
C LEU A 121 43.61 14.51 -6.95
N ILE A 122 43.47 15.82 -7.18
CA ILE A 122 42.19 16.54 -7.12
C ILE A 122 41.19 15.92 -8.11
N GLU A 123 41.61 15.73 -9.37
CA GLU A 123 40.78 15.10 -10.40
C GLU A 123 40.39 13.65 -10.03
N GLY A 124 41.31 12.89 -9.46
CA GLY A 124 41.07 11.52 -9.01
C GLY A 124 40.02 11.44 -7.89
N VAL A 125 40.08 12.36 -6.93
CA VAL A 125 39.09 12.47 -5.85
C VAL A 125 37.73 12.92 -6.41
N GLU A 126 37.69 13.90 -7.31
CA GLU A 126 36.46 14.34 -7.99
C GLU A 126 35.81 13.23 -8.83
N LEU A 127 36.62 12.41 -9.50
CA LEU A 127 36.14 11.26 -10.26
C LEU A 127 35.57 10.17 -9.33
N THR A 128 36.21 9.95 -8.19
CA THR A 128 35.76 8.99 -7.18
C THR A 128 34.43 9.42 -6.56
N GLU A 129 34.28 10.70 -6.22
CA GLU A 129 33.02 11.28 -5.74
C GLU A 129 31.89 11.06 -6.77
N ARG A 130 32.13 11.41 -8.04
CA ARG A 130 31.15 11.22 -9.11
C ARG A 130 30.77 9.75 -9.32
N SER A 131 31.76 8.86 -9.36
CA SER A 131 31.53 7.42 -9.49
C SER A 131 30.67 6.86 -8.34
N MET A 132 30.93 7.36 -7.12
CA MET A 132 30.16 7.00 -5.93
C MET A 132 28.69 7.48 -6.03
N LEU A 133 28.46 8.73 -6.44
CA LEU A 133 27.12 9.25 -6.66
C LEU A 133 26.39 8.49 -7.77
N SER A 134 27.04 8.21 -8.90
CA SER A 134 26.47 7.39 -9.97
C SER A 134 26.16 5.95 -9.53
N ALA A 135 26.94 5.39 -8.59
CA ALA A 135 26.61 4.10 -8.01
C ALA A 135 25.33 4.17 -7.18
N LEU A 136 25.16 5.21 -6.36
CA LEU A 136 23.94 5.43 -5.57
C LEU A 136 22.71 5.66 -6.47
N GLU A 137 22.86 6.41 -7.56
CA GLU A 137 21.81 6.65 -8.55
C GLU A 137 21.24 5.36 -9.16
N ARG A 138 22.12 4.39 -9.48
CA ARG A 138 21.69 3.07 -9.97
C ARG A 138 20.83 2.30 -8.96
N HIS A 139 20.97 2.59 -7.67
CA HIS A 139 20.14 2.02 -6.61
C HIS A 139 18.93 2.90 -6.25
N GLY A 140 18.58 3.87 -7.10
CA GLY A 140 17.39 4.69 -6.96
C GLY A 140 17.57 5.93 -6.08
N VAL A 141 18.80 6.25 -5.67
CA VAL A 141 19.13 7.45 -4.90
C VAL A 141 19.30 8.65 -5.83
N ARG A 142 18.43 9.65 -5.74
CA ARG A 142 18.47 10.83 -6.60
C ARG A 142 18.84 12.07 -5.81
N LYS A 143 19.70 12.91 -6.38
CA LYS A 143 20.05 14.22 -5.85
C LYS A 143 18.87 15.17 -6.00
N LEU A 144 18.58 15.95 -4.97
CA LEU A 144 17.64 17.06 -5.01
C LEU A 144 18.35 18.31 -5.50
N GLU A 145 17.76 19.00 -6.48
CA GLU A 145 18.24 20.27 -7.03
C GLU A 145 17.23 21.39 -6.71
N PRO A 146 17.15 21.81 -5.43
CA PRO A 146 16.10 22.73 -5.00
C PRO A 146 16.37 24.19 -5.35
N GLU A 147 17.55 24.52 -5.86
CA GLU A 147 17.94 25.90 -6.20
C GLU A 147 16.96 26.53 -7.21
N GLY A 148 16.45 27.72 -6.88
CA GLY A 148 15.43 28.41 -7.67
C GLY A 148 14.01 27.85 -7.53
N GLN A 149 13.81 26.75 -6.81
CA GLN A 149 12.48 26.18 -6.56
C GLN A 149 11.85 26.75 -5.30
N LYS A 150 10.52 26.61 -5.21
CA LYS A 150 9.79 26.92 -3.98
C LYS A 150 10.22 25.97 -2.86
N PHE A 151 10.41 26.51 -1.66
CA PHE A 151 10.73 25.73 -0.48
C PHE A 151 9.60 24.74 -0.14
N ASP A 152 9.94 23.44 -0.03
CA ASP A 152 9.06 22.38 0.44
C ASP A 152 9.65 21.77 1.73
N PRO A 153 8.96 21.88 2.88
CA PRO A 153 9.41 21.30 4.15
C PRO A 153 9.63 19.78 4.13
N ASN A 154 8.99 19.05 3.20
CA ASN A 154 9.16 17.60 3.10
C ASN A 154 10.53 17.22 2.55
N PHE A 155 11.11 18.06 1.67
CA PHE A 155 12.37 17.78 0.97
C PHE A 155 13.51 18.69 1.39
N HIS A 156 13.21 19.85 1.99
CA HIS A 156 14.17 20.91 2.27
C HIS A 156 14.18 21.29 3.76
N GLN A 157 15.36 21.61 4.26
CA GLN A 157 15.59 22.15 5.60
C GLN A 157 16.17 23.56 5.48
N ALA A 158 15.37 24.57 5.84
CA ALA A 158 15.81 25.96 5.81
C ALA A 158 16.80 26.23 6.95
N MET A 159 18.03 26.59 6.60
CA MET A 159 19.10 26.88 7.57
C MET A 159 19.18 28.37 7.92
N PHE A 160 18.95 29.24 6.94
CA PHE A 160 19.00 30.68 7.10
C PHE A 160 18.20 31.37 6.00
N GLU A 161 17.92 32.64 6.24
CA GLU A 161 17.23 33.53 5.31
C GLU A 161 18.25 34.45 4.62
N VAL A 162 18.15 34.57 3.29
CA VAL A 162 18.98 35.46 2.48
C VAL A 162 18.10 36.61 1.97
N PRO A 163 18.43 37.87 2.30
CA PRO A 163 17.76 39.03 1.70
C PRO A 163 18.06 39.06 0.20
N ASN A 164 17.05 38.86 -0.64
CA ASN A 164 17.22 38.91 -2.10
C ASN A 164 15.95 39.44 -2.79
N PRO A 165 15.92 40.74 -3.15
CA PRO A 165 14.73 41.39 -3.69
C PRO A 165 14.30 40.89 -5.08
N ASP A 166 15.16 40.13 -5.77
CA ASP A 166 14.93 39.67 -7.14
C ASP A 166 14.14 38.36 -7.21
N VAL A 167 14.06 37.60 -6.10
CA VAL A 167 13.38 36.30 -6.03
C VAL A 167 12.19 36.31 -5.07
N PRO A 168 11.10 35.59 -5.38
CA PRO A 168 9.94 35.52 -4.48
C PRO A 168 10.28 34.98 -3.10
N HIS A 169 9.55 35.45 -2.09
CA HIS A 169 9.64 34.93 -0.72
C HIS A 169 9.43 33.40 -0.68
N ASN A 170 10.16 32.70 0.19
CA ASN A 170 10.17 31.23 0.30
C ASN A 170 10.69 30.49 -0.95
N THR A 171 11.51 31.13 -1.77
CA THR A 171 12.29 30.45 -2.83
C THR A 171 13.65 30.03 -2.27
N VAL A 172 14.14 28.85 -2.65
CA VAL A 172 15.49 28.40 -2.31
C VAL A 172 16.51 29.17 -3.14
N VAL A 173 17.41 29.88 -2.48
CA VAL A 173 18.43 30.74 -3.11
C VAL A 173 19.77 30.04 -3.17
N GLN A 174 20.09 29.23 -2.17
CA GLN A 174 21.38 28.57 -2.06
C GLN A 174 21.22 27.20 -1.43
N VAL A 175 21.98 26.23 -1.93
CA VAL A 175 22.09 24.89 -1.33
C VAL A 175 23.40 24.79 -0.57
N VAL A 176 23.32 24.62 0.74
CA VAL A 176 24.49 24.44 1.63
C VAL A 176 24.92 22.98 1.62
N GLN A 177 23.96 22.07 1.63
CA GLN A 177 24.19 20.64 1.54
C GLN A 177 23.13 20.02 0.65
N ALA A 178 23.56 19.23 -0.33
CA ALA A 178 22.67 18.55 -1.25
C ALA A 178 21.76 17.57 -0.50
N GLY A 179 20.47 17.59 -0.83
CA GLY A 179 19.50 16.61 -0.36
C GLY A 179 19.45 15.40 -1.29
N PHE A 180 18.98 14.27 -0.78
CA PHE A 180 18.86 13.03 -1.55
C PHE A 180 17.56 12.29 -1.22
N THR A 181 16.96 11.68 -2.23
CA THR A 181 15.76 10.84 -2.13
C THR A 181 16.07 9.43 -2.60
N ILE A 182 15.36 8.44 -2.09
CA ILE A 182 15.35 7.07 -2.60
C ILE A 182 13.93 6.74 -3.03
N GLY A 183 13.70 6.49 -4.32
CA GLY A 183 12.34 6.34 -4.84
C GLY A 183 11.47 7.56 -4.54
N GLU A 184 10.51 7.41 -3.64
CA GLU A 184 9.58 8.46 -3.17
C GLU A 184 9.90 8.98 -1.76
N ARG A 185 10.86 8.39 -1.05
CA ARG A 185 11.20 8.75 0.33
C ARG A 185 12.44 9.63 0.39
N VAL A 186 12.47 10.55 1.34
CA VAL A 186 13.65 11.41 1.58
C VAL A 186 14.68 10.66 2.43
N LEU A 187 15.92 10.55 1.94
CA LEU A 187 17.03 9.99 2.70
C LEU A 187 17.64 11.03 3.65
N ARG A 188 17.84 12.22 3.11
CA ARG A 188 18.35 13.42 3.78
C ARG A 188 17.77 14.65 3.08
N PRO A 189 17.18 15.60 3.82
CA PRO A 189 16.68 16.84 3.23
C PRO A 189 17.84 17.70 2.71
N ALA A 190 17.57 18.54 1.70
CA ALA A 190 18.55 19.53 1.27
C ALA A 190 18.62 20.67 2.30
N MET A 191 19.81 20.99 2.80
CA MET A 191 19.98 22.16 3.66
C MET A 191 20.12 23.39 2.78
N VAL A 192 19.19 24.34 2.92
CA VAL A 192 19.02 25.44 1.98
C VAL A 192 18.90 26.80 2.67
N GLY A 193 19.37 27.84 2.01
CA GLY A 193 19.06 29.23 2.31
C GLY A 193 17.81 29.67 1.54
N VAL A 194 16.83 30.25 2.22
CA VAL A 194 15.57 30.72 1.60
C VAL A 194 15.53 32.24 1.46
N ALA A 195 14.88 32.73 0.42
CA ALA A 195 14.76 34.16 0.15
C ALA A 195 13.83 34.83 1.17
N LYS A 196 14.31 35.92 1.77
CA LYS A 196 13.52 36.83 2.59
C LYS A 196 13.31 38.14 1.84
N GLY A 197 12.14 38.27 1.23
CA GLY A 197 11.65 39.51 0.62
C GLY A 197 12.04 39.66 -0.85
N GLY A 198 11.03 39.94 -1.69
CA GLY A 198 11.04 40.07 -3.15
C GLY A 198 9.59 39.98 -3.65
N PRO A 199 9.24 40.50 -4.85
CA PRO A 199 7.85 40.74 -5.23
C PRO A 199 7.02 39.46 -5.10
N LYS A 200 5.91 39.59 -4.36
CA LYS A 200 4.87 38.57 -4.24
C LYS A 200 4.50 38.12 -5.67
N THR A 201 4.60 36.82 -5.96
CA THR A 201 4.00 36.26 -7.17
C THR A 201 2.55 36.71 -7.17
N ALA A 202 2.19 37.63 -8.07
CA ALA A 202 0.80 37.97 -8.31
C ALA A 202 0.12 36.65 -8.69
N ALA A 203 -0.88 36.27 -7.91
CA ALA A 203 -1.74 35.16 -8.25
C ALA A 203 -2.24 35.38 -9.67
N VAL A 204 -1.88 34.48 -10.58
CA VAL A 204 -2.60 34.34 -11.84
C VAL A 204 -3.89 33.59 -11.47
N GLU A 205 -4.80 34.30 -10.81
CA GLU A 205 -6.19 33.92 -10.65
C GLU A 205 -7.03 34.98 -11.37
N GLY A 206 -7.65 34.57 -12.49
CA GLY A 206 -8.77 35.28 -13.10
C GLY A 206 -8.49 36.00 -14.42
N GLU A 207 -8.45 35.26 -15.54
CA GLU A 207 -9.18 35.61 -16.77
C GLU A 207 -8.97 34.53 -17.85
N ALA A 208 -9.86 33.54 -17.89
CA ALA A 208 -10.17 32.79 -19.09
C ALA A 208 -11.61 32.25 -19.01
N SER A 209 -12.55 33.18 -18.80
CA SER A 209 -13.96 32.99 -19.15
C SER A 209 -14.44 34.26 -19.86
N ALA A 210 -14.21 34.36 -21.17
CA ALA A 210 -15.06 35.09 -22.12
C ALA A 210 -14.34 35.22 -23.48
N SER A 211 -14.63 34.29 -24.39
CA SER A 211 -14.84 34.55 -25.83
C SER A 211 -15.25 33.24 -26.50
#